data_AF-A0A2A4V5N2-F1
#
_entry.id   AF-A0A2A4V5N2-F1
#
_cell.length_a   1.000
_cell.length_b   1.000
_cell.length_c   1.000
_cell.angle_alpha   90.00
_cell.angle_beta   90.00
_cell.angle_gamma   90.00
#
_symmetry.space_group_name_H-M   'P 1'
#
loop_
_entity.id
_entity.type
_entity.pdbx_description
1 polymer ?
#
loop_
_entity_poly.entity_id
_entity_poly.type
_entity_poly.pdbx_seq_one_letter_code
_entity_poly.pdbx_strand_id
1 'polypeptide(L)'
;MFTKSGHIKINLLIKSISGEKMKTIYTIIAVIFALAWPVFASAQQNKNTIKFAGYDWSVAADTAEITWHKGKKSLYIVQGSVWLDNAQFSEGVIEFDVAHDDKRGFSGVMWHSSGPEKYEEIYFRTHLSGKPDAVQYAPVENGNSSWQIFTDEHSVGKVDMKFDDWNHVKIVVKGDSAELYYNSLKPVLVIPDLKSNNIVGDIGLRAIVAKPSRKYAYFTNFTHRPLRSGDTLVGKPSSATLMPNGLIQKWQVSSNVNKEELSSTLLPEKVLSGLSWKTLVMETNGIVNLSKLAKKEKVKNTVLVKVTIHSDVPRVSELKFGYSDKVRLFVNGKLAYSGEATWRSRDKRFYGTVGLYDSIGLDLKKGNNEIVAAVSERFGGWAFMGAIEDQTGLKIIQ
;
A
#
# COMPACT_ATOMS: atom_id res chain seq x y z
N MET A 1 25.40 38.26 42.00
CA MET A 1 26.83 38.28 41.60
C MET A 1 26.86 38.09 40.10
N PHE A 2 26.87 39.18 39.32
CA PHE A 2 28.05 39.97 38.90
C PHE A 2 28.96 39.16 37.95
N THR A 3 28.81 39.35 36.63
CA THR A 3 29.68 40.13 35.69
C THR A 3 30.92 39.33 35.23
N LYS A 4 31.43 39.36 33.99
CA LYS A 4 31.82 40.44 33.05
C LYS A 4 32.00 39.81 31.63
N SER A 5 31.41 40.33 30.54
CA SER A 5 31.79 41.47 29.68
C SER A 5 33.01 41.25 28.76
N GLY A 6 32.79 41.42 27.45
CA GLY A 6 33.84 41.55 26.44
C GLY A 6 33.27 41.89 25.05
N HIS A 7 32.85 43.13 24.84
CA HIS A 7 32.50 43.69 23.53
C HIS A 7 33.76 44.01 22.73
N ILE A 8 33.77 43.71 21.42
CA ILE A 8 34.58 44.46 20.43
C ILE A 8 33.68 44.84 19.26
N LYS A 9 33.53 46.16 19.09
CA LYS A 9 32.87 46.85 17.98
C LYS A 9 33.72 46.66 16.72
N ILE A 10 33.09 46.25 15.61
CA ILE A 10 33.67 46.37 14.28
C ILE A 10 33.03 47.60 13.63
N ASN A 11 33.83 48.66 13.44
CA ASN A 11 33.49 49.71 12.49
C ASN A 11 34.75 50.14 11.73
N LEU A 12 34.62 49.99 10.41
CA LEU A 12 35.25 50.76 9.32
C LEU A 12 36.78 50.83 9.23
N LEU A 13 37.32 50.23 8.16
CA LEU A 13 38.24 50.93 7.26
C LEU A 13 38.25 50.25 5.88
N ILE A 14 37.34 50.65 4.98
CA ILE A 14 37.50 50.39 3.54
C ILE A 14 38.14 51.65 2.97
N LYS A 15 39.45 51.59 2.72
CA LYS A 15 40.15 52.52 1.84
C LYS A 15 41.10 51.74 0.93
N SER A 16 40.81 51.83 -0.37
CA SER A 16 41.77 51.82 -1.47
C SER A 16 42.69 50.59 -1.60
N ILE A 17 42.23 49.56 -2.31
CA ILE A 17 43.14 48.65 -3.03
C ILE A 17 42.65 48.55 -4.48
N SER A 18 43.55 48.88 -5.40
CA SER A 18 43.37 48.93 -6.85
C SER A 18 43.10 47.54 -7.46
N GLY A 19 42.28 47.53 -8.53
CA GLY A 19 41.63 46.35 -9.11
C GLY A 19 42.53 45.23 -9.65
N GLU A 20 43.85 45.44 -9.76
CA GLU A 20 44.76 44.41 -10.27
C GLU A 20 45.24 43.43 -9.19
N LYS A 21 45.31 43.83 -7.91
CA LYS A 21 45.76 42.93 -6.82
C LYS A 21 44.67 41.96 -6.35
N MET A 22 43.41 42.13 -6.78
CA MET A 22 42.34 41.18 -6.49
C MET A 22 42.41 39.93 -7.37
N LYS A 23 42.86 40.02 -8.64
CA LYS A 23 42.88 38.86 -9.56
C LYS A 23 43.85 37.76 -9.12
N THR A 24 44.98 38.12 -8.50
CA THR A 24 45.97 37.14 -8.02
C THR A 24 45.50 36.38 -6.78
N ILE A 25 44.68 37.01 -5.91
CA ILE A 25 44.11 36.35 -4.72
C ILE A 25 42.98 35.39 -5.10
N TYR A 26 42.14 35.75 -6.09
CA TYR A 26 41.09 34.84 -6.59
C TYR A 26 41.68 33.62 -7.32
N THR A 27 42.84 33.76 -7.97
CA THR A 27 43.47 32.64 -8.70
C THR A 27 44.10 31.61 -7.74
N ILE A 28 44.66 32.04 -6.59
CA ILE A 28 45.24 31.12 -5.59
C ILE A 28 44.14 30.40 -4.78
N ILE A 29 43.00 31.05 -4.53
CA ILE A 29 41.85 30.40 -3.88
C ILE A 29 41.13 29.43 -4.84
N ALA A 30 41.12 29.70 -6.14
CA ALA A 30 40.54 28.79 -7.15
C ALA A 30 41.36 27.51 -7.37
N VAL A 31 42.69 27.55 -7.20
CA VAL A 31 43.55 26.35 -7.38
C VAL A 31 43.52 25.43 -6.15
N ILE A 32 43.24 25.94 -4.95
CA ILE A 32 43.09 25.09 -3.74
C ILE A 32 41.68 24.47 -3.65
N PHE A 33 40.66 25.09 -4.26
CA PHE A 33 39.32 24.49 -4.35
C PHE A 33 39.16 23.43 -5.45
N ALA A 34 40.13 23.28 -6.36
CA ALA A 34 40.09 22.30 -7.45
C ALA A 34 40.68 20.92 -7.12
N LEU A 35 41.25 20.73 -5.91
CA LEU A 35 41.87 19.46 -5.49
C LEU A 35 41.15 18.77 -4.30
N ALA A 36 39.98 19.27 -3.92
CA ALA A 36 39.12 18.63 -2.94
C ALA A 36 37.69 18.52 -3.49
N TRP A 37 37.53 17.84 -4.62
CA TRP A 37 36.25 17.16 -4.83
C TRP A 37 36.24 15.97 -3.89
N PRO A 38 35.37 15.95 -2.86
CA PRO A 38 35.10 14.71 -2.18
C PRO A 38 34.53 13.80 -3.27
N VAL A 39 35.31 12.81 -3.66
CA VAL A 39 34.74 11.58 -4.20
C VAL A 39 33.84 11.11 -3.06
N PHE A 40 32.57 11.47 -3.13
CA PHE A 40 31.54 10.73 -2.45
C PHE A 40 31.60 9.35 -3.09
N ALA A 41 32.49 8.51 -2.57
CA ALA A 41 32.30 7.09 -2.60
C ALA A 41 30.95 6.92 -1.94
N SER A 42 29.89 6.80 -2.74
CA SER A 42 28.67 6.20 -2.29
C SER A 42 29.13 4.91 -1.65
N ALA A 43 29.10 4.84 -0.31
CA ALA A 43 29.30 3.60 0.39
C ALA A 43 28.29 2.66 -0.25
N GLN A 44 28.79 1.75 -1.07
CA GLN A 44 28.00 0.70 -1.66
C GLN A 44 27.49 -0.03 -0.44
N GLN A 45 26.23 0.25 -0.04
CA GLN A 45 25.59 -0.54 0.99
C GLN A 45 25.79 -1.96 0.51
N ASN A 46 26.56 -2.75 1.26
CA ASN A 46 26.69 -4.17 0.98
C ASN A 46 25.26 -4.70 1.02
N LYS A 47 24.64 -4.85 -0.16
CA LYS A 47 23.37 -5.55 -0.28
C LYS A 47 23.67 -6.92 0.29
N ASN A 48 23.07 -7.24 1.43
CA ASN A 48 23.16 -8.57 1.97
C ASN A 48 22.47 -9.48 0.94
N THR A 49 23.23 -10.27 0.20
CA THR A 49 22.71 -11.11 -0.88
C THR A 49 22.84 -12.60 -0.54
N ILE A 50 21.86 -13.39 -0.97
CA ILE A 50 21.88 -14.85 -0.85
C ILE A 50 21.66 -15.52 -2.21
N LYS A 51 22.43 -16.57 -2.51
CA LYS A 51 22.27 -17.36 -3.74
C LYS A 51 21.27 -18.50 -3.53
N PHE A 52 20.15 -18.45 -4.25
CA PHE A 52 19.10 -19.48 -4.20
C PHE A 52 18.51 -19.73 -5.58
N ALA A 53 18.31 -21.01 -5.93
CA ALA A 53 17.78 -21.45 -7.22
C ALA A 53 18.52 -20.91 -8.45
N GLY A 54 19.82 -20.61 -8.33
CA GLY A 54 20.64 -20.04 -9.41
C GLY A 54 20.58 -18.51 -9.52
N TYR A 55 19.87 -17.84 -8.61
CA TYR A 55 19.72 -16.38 -8.61
C TYR A 55 20.34 -15.73 -7.38
N ASP A 56 20.69 -14.46 -7.49
CA ASP A 56 21.12 -13.60 -6.39
C ASP A 56 19.91 -12.84 -5.83
N TRP A 57 19.67 -12.97 -4.53
CA TRP A 57 18.54 -12.36 -3.85
C TRP A 57 19.00 -11.34 -2.82
N SER A 58 18.49 -10.12 -2.88
CA SER A 58 18.67 -9.11 -1.84
C SER A 58 17.87 -9.46 -0.59
N VAL A 59 18.48 -9.39 0.59
CA VAL A 59 17.90 -9.82 1.86
C VAL A 59 17.39 -8.63 2.66
N ALA A 60 16.11 -8.65 2.99
CA ALA A 60 15.42 -7.71 3.88
C ALA A 60 14.61 -8.51 4.93
N ALA A 61 15.32 -9.35 5.69
CA ALA A 61 14.76 -10.22 6.72
C ALA A 61 15.68 -10.31 7.95
N ASP A 62 15.11 -10.67 9.10
CA ASP A 62 15.90 -10.96 10.31
C ASP A 62 16.89 -12.11 10.05
N THR A 63 16.48 -13.11 9.25
CA THR A 63 17.36 -14.19 8.81
C THR A 63 16.95 -14.66 7.42
N ALA A 64 17.94 -14.88 6.54
CA ALA A 64 17.80 -15.62 5.30
C ALA A 64 19.04 -16.51 5.11
N GLU A 65 18.86 -17.82 5.00
CA GLU A 65 19.97 -18.76 4.87
C GLU A 65 19.62 -19.95 3.96
N ILE A 66 20.66 -20.57 3.41
CA ILE A 66 20.52 -21.81 2.65
C ILE A 66 20.73 -22.97 3.59
N THR A 67 19.72 -23.83 3.71
CA THR A 67 19.73 -24.99 4.61
C THR A 67 19.09 -26.21 3.95
N TRP A 68 19.11 -27.34 4.64
CA TRP A 68 18.40 -28.55 4.22
C TRP A 68 17.11 -28.70 5.02
N HIS A 69 15.98 -28.81 4.32
CA HIS A 69 14.69 -29.11 4.92
C HIS A 69 14.08 -30.31 4.19
N LYS A 70 13.76 -31.38 4.91
CA LYS A 70 13.18 -32.62 4.36
C LYS A 70 13.87 -33.13 3.09
N GLY A 71 15.21 -33.18 3.13
CA GLY A 71 16.02 -33.68 2.02
C GLY A 71 16.16 -32.75 0.82
N LYS A 72 15.65 -31.51 0.88
CA LYS A 72 15.81 -30.51 -0.18
C LYS A 72 16.62 -29.30 0.29
N LYS A 73 17.54 -28.82 -0.55
CA LYS A 73 18.21 -27.54 -0.37
C LYS A 73 17.17 -26.42 -0.47
N SER A 74 17.12 -25.58 0.55
CA SER A 74 16.01 -24.65 0.77
C SER A 74 16.51 -23.30 1.22
N LEU A 75 15.83 -22.25 0.78
CA LEU A 75 15.94 -20.92 1.36
C LEU A 75 15.04 -20.85 2.60
N TYR A 76 15.66 -20.69 3.76
CA TYR A 76 14.98 -20.47 5.03
C TYR A 76 14.91 -18.97 5.31
N ILE A 77 13.70 -18.44 5.45
CA ILE A 77 13.46 -17.02 5.75
C ILE A 77 12.82 -16.93 7.12
N VAL A 78 13.34 -16.06 8.00
CA VAL A 78 12.73 -15.68 9.28
C VAL A 78 12.44 -14.19 9.26
N GLN A 79 11.17 -13.85 9.47
CA GLN A 79 10.70 -12.48 9.66
C GLN A 79 11.27 -11.47 8.64
N GLY A 80 10.74 -11.52 7.42
CA GLY A 80 10.97 -10.50 6.40
C GLY A 80 10.81 -11.04 4.99
N SER A 81 11.60 -10.50 4.08
CA SER A 81 11.54 -10.78 2.64
C SER A 81 12.93 -10.94 2.04
N VAL A 82 12.98 -11.63 0.91
CA VAL A 82 14.08 -11.56 -0.04
C VAL A 82 13.55 -11.12 -1.41
N TRP A 83 14.38 -10.45 -2.18
CA TRP A 83 14.02 -9.86 -3.47
C TRP A 83 14.97 -10.33 -4.56
N LEU A 84 14.41 -10.90 -5.63
CA LEU A 84 15.10 -11.14 -6.88
C LEU A 84 15.10 -9.84 -7.68
N ASP A 85 16.08 -9.00 -7.37
CA ASP A 85 16.25 -7.71 -8.03
C ASP A 85 16.57 -7.90 -9.51
N ASN A 86 16.02 -7.03 -10.36
CA ASN A 86 16.14 -7.09 -11.82
C ASN A 86 15.53 -8.36 -12.44
N ALA A 87 14.51 -8.96 -11.81
CA ALA A 87 13.79 -10.09 -12.41
C ALA A 87 13.11 -9.69 -13.73
N GLN A 88 12.70 -8.41 -13.85
CA GLN A 88 11.96 -7.86 -14.98
C GLN A 88 10.77 -8.77 -15.38
N PHE A 89 10.12 -9.34 -14.38
CA PHE A 89 9.00 -10.25 -14.56
C PHE A 89 7.79 -9.46 -15.03
N SER A 90 7.22 -9.85 -16.19
CA SER A 90 6.02 -9.28 -16.77
C SER A 90 4.88 -10.30 -16.73
N GLU A 91 4.55 -10.92 -17.86
CA GLU A 91 3.67 -12.07 -17.93
C GLU A 91 4.50 -13.36 -17.82
N GLY A 92 3.99 -14.34 -17.08
CA GLY A 92 4.73 -15.57 -16.90
C GLY A 92 4.19 -16.48 -15.83
N VAL A 93 5.02 -17.44 -15.48
CA VAL A 93 4.75 -18.44 -14.45
C VAL A 93 5.81 -18.33 -13.38
N ILE A 94 5.38 -18.24 -12.12
CA ILE A 94 6.21 -18.33 -10.92
C ILE A 94 5.85 -19.62 -10.19
N GLU A 95 6.82 -20.48 -9.95
CA GLU A 95 6.62 -21.78 -9.28
C GLU A 95 7.62 -21.96 -8.15
N PHE A 96 7.17 -22.54 -7.04
CA PHE A 96 8.01 -22.91 -5.90
C PHE A 96 7.29 -23.91 -5.00
N ASP A 97 8.05 -24.60 -4.15
CA ASP A 97 7.49 -25.34 -3.02
C ASP A 97 7.74 -24.56 -1.73
N VAL A 98 6.74 -24.51 -0.84
CA VAL A 98 6.84 -23.86 0.48
C VAL A 98 6.48 -24.82 1.61
N ALA A 99 7.26 -24.78 2.69
CA ALA A 99 6.99 -25.50 3.94
C ALA A 99 6.98 -24.52 5.13
N HIS A 100 6.01 -24.70 6.02
CA HIS A 100 5.81 -23.87 7.22
C HIS A 100 5.05 -24.66 8.29
N ASP A 101 5.14 -24.23 9.54
CA ASP A 101 4.45 -24.86 10.67
C ASP A 101 2.95 -24.51 10.74
N ASP A 102 2.27 -25.03 11.77
CA ASP A 102 0.85 -24.85 12.04
C ASP A 102 0.51 -23.53 12.78
N LYS A 103 1.49 -22.77 13.28
CA LYS A 103 1.19 -21.53 14.01
C LYS A 103 1.05 -20.36 13.06
N ARG A 104 0.29 -19.36 13.51
CA ARG A 104 0.05 -18.10 12.80
C ARG A 104 1.31 -17.53 12.18
N GLY A 105 1.32 -17.44 10.86
CA GLY A 105 2.33 -16.80 10.04
C GLY A 105 1.76 -16.46 8.67
N PHE A 106 2.52 -15.64 7.94
CA PHE A 106 2.20 -15.16 6.62
C PHE A 106 3.44 -15.38 5.74
N SER A 107 3.38 -16.39 4.87
CA SER A 107 4.44 -16.65 3.89
C SER A 107 3.88 -16.54 2.49
N GLY A 108 4.69 -16.17 1.52
CA GLY A 108 4.16 -15.89 0.19
C GLY A 108 5.17 -15.34 -0.78
N VAL A 109 4.63 -14.81 -1.86
CA VAL A 109 5.34 -14.33 -3.04
C VAL A 109 4.82 -12.96 -3.43
N MET A 110 5.73 -12.11 -3.85
CA MET A 110 5.44 -10.78 -4.35
C MET A 110 5.95 -10.68 -5.79
N TRP A 111 5.23 -9.98 -6.66
CA TRP A 111 5.63 -9.79 -8.06
C TRP A 111 5.22 -8.41 -8.57
N HIS A 112 5.67 -8.07 -9.78
CA HIS A 112 5.54 -6.73 -10.36
C HIS A 112 6.03 -5.63 -9.41
N SER A 113 7.07 -5.94 -8.63
CA SER A 113 7.58 -5.01 -7.63
C SER A 113 8.38 -3.89 -8.29
N SER A 114 8.05 -2.65 -7.93
CA SER A 114 8.86 -1.46 -8.24
C SER A 114 9.65 -0.99 -7.03
N GLY A 115 9.91 -1.89 -6.08
CA GLY A 115 10.54 -1.64 -4.79
C GLY A 115 9.71 -2.18 -3.62
N PRO A 116 10.23 -2.10 -2.37
CA PRO A 116 9.65 -2.76 -1.20
C PRO A 116 8.34 -2.13 -0.70
N GLU A 117 7.81 -1.15 -1.42
CA GLU A 117 6.60 -0.42 -1.04
C GLU A 117 5.48 -0.52 -2.09
N LYS A 118 5.72 -1.16 -3.24
CA LYS A 118 4.71 -1.30 -4.28
C LYS A 118 4.87 -2.59 -5.08
N TYR A 119 3.91 -3.49 -4.94
CA TYR A 119 3.90 -4.81 -5.56
C TYR A 119 2.54 -5.50 -5.42
N GLU A 120 2.35 -6.53 -6.23
CA GLU A 120 1.30 -7.53 -6.00
C GLU A 120 1.79 -8.56 -4.98
N GLU A 121 0.89 -9.08 -4.15
CA GLU A 121 1.24 -10.09 -3.16
C GLU A 121 0.15 -11.14 -3.00
N ILE A 122 0.59 -12.39 -2.90
CA ILE A 122 -0.19 -13.51 -2.38
C ILE A 122 0.53 -14.06 -1.15
N TYR A 123 -0.21 -14.22 -0.06
CA TYR A 123 0.31 -14.86 1.14
C TYR A 123 -0.64 -15.88 1.75
N PHE A 124 -0.05 -16.93 2.30
CA PHE A 124 -0.69 -18.03 3.01
C PHE A 124 -0.83 -17.68 4.49
N ARG A 125 -2.05 -17.83 5.02
CA ARG A 125 -2.37 -17.58 6.41
C ARG A 125 -2.45 -18.91 7.15
N THR A 126 -1.31 -19.42 7.60
CA THR A 126 -1.14 -20.79 8.14
C THR A 126 -2.20 -21.19 9.18
N HIS A 127 -2.46 -20.30 10.14
CA HIS A 127 -3.49 -20.44 11.19
C HIS A 127 -4.95 -20.50 10.69
N LEU A 128 -5.19 -20.31 9.40
CA LEU A 128 -6.49 -20.31 8.75
C LEU A 128 -6.56 -21.34 7.63
N SER A 129 -5.62 -22.31 7.60
CA SER A 129 -5.72 -23.52 6.77
C SER A 129 -7.11 -24.16 6.86
N GLY A 130 -7.66 -24.53 5.70
CA GLY A 130 -9.00 -25.09 5.56
C GLY A 130 -10.17 -24.09 5.69
N LYS A 131 -9.90 -22.80 5.97
CA LYS A 131 -10.91 -21.73 6.00
C LYS A 131 -11.05 -21.05 4.61
N PRO A 132 -12.19 -20.40 4.32
CA PRO A 132 -12.43 -19.72 3.03
C PRO A 132 -11.36 -18.71 2.63
N ASP A 133 -10.64 -18.18 3.61
CA ASP A 133 -9.63 -17.14 3.46
C ASP A 133 -8.23 -17.63 3.87
N ALA A 134 -7.93 -18.92 3.69
CA ALA A 134 -6.62 -19.51 4.01
C ALA A 134 -5.46 -18.88 3.22
N VAL A 135 -5.71 -18.42 2.00
CA VAL A 135 -4.79 -17.61 1.19
C VAL A 135 -5.44 -16.27 0.86
N GLN A 136 -4.61 -15.24 0.71
CA GLN A 136 -5.08 -13.89 0.37
C GLN A 136 -4.16 -13.22 -0.64
N TYR A 137 -4.77 -12.63 -1.67
CA TYR A 137 -4.20 -11.61 -2.53
C TYR A 137 -4.45 -10.25 -1.90
N ALA A 138 -3.41 -9.42 -1.83
CA ALA A 138 -3.54 -8.04 -1.38
C ALA A 138 -2.47 -7.18 -2.05
N PRO A 139 -2.83 -6.16 -2.84
CA PRO A 139 -1.84 -5.23 -3.36
C PRO A 139 -1.21 -4.42 -2.24
N VAL A 140 0.05 -4.08 -2.46
CA VAL A 140 0.79 -3.15 -1.60
C VAL A 140 1.01 -1.87 -2.38
N GLU A 141 0.56 -0.76 -1.79
CA GLU A 141 0.73 0.59 -2.34
C GLU A 141 1.30 1.49 -1.25
N ASN A 142 2.38 2.21 -1.56
CA ASN A 142 3.11 3.06 -0.61
C ASN A 142 3.43 2.35 0.73
N GLY A 143 3.74 1.05 0.67
CA GLY A 143 4.08 0.21 1.81
C GLY A 143 2.87 -0.23 2.66
N ASN A 144 1.65 0.06 2.21
CA ASN A 144 0.43 -0.38 2.89
C ASN A 144 -0.15 -1.62 2.22
N SER A 145 -0.10 -2.76 2.91
CA SER A 145 -0.78 -3.99 2.47
C SER A 145 -2.27 -3.89 2.74
N SER A 146 -3.07 -4.05 1.68
CA SER A 146 -4.49 -3.71 1.65
C SER A 146 -5.43 -4.85 2.05
N TRP A 147 -5.01 -5.70 3.00
CA TRP A 147 -5.70 -6.95 3.35
C TRP A 147 -7.08 -6.80 4.00
N GLN A 148 -7.43 -5.64 4.60
CA GLN A 148 -8.77 -5.37 5.12
C GLN A 148 -9.77 -5.01 4.02
N ILE A 149 -9.28 -4.50 2.90
CA ILE A 149 -10.12 -3.92 1.83
C ILE A 149 -10.19 -4.81 0.59
N PHE A 150 -9.33 -5.83 0.49
CA PHE A 150 -9.37 -6.90 -0.50
C PHE A 150 -9.69 -8.23 0.19
N THR A 151 -10.98 -8.48 0.42
CA THR A 151 -11.50 -9.68 1.12
C THR A 151 -12.60 -10.39 0.34
N ASP A 152 -12.83 -9.99 -0.91
CA ASP A 152 -13.82 -10.60 -1.80
C ASP A 152 -13.32 -11.95 -2.36
N GLU A 153 -14.18 -12.60 -3.13
CA GLU A 153 -13.93 -13.89 -3.78
C GLU A 153 -12.78 -13.90 -4.80
N HIS A 154 -12.33 -12.72 -5.24
CA HIS A 154 -11.14 -12.56 -6.09
C HIS A 154 -9.87 -12.31 -5.28
N SER A 155 -10.01 -12.07 -3.97
CA SER A 155 -8.93 -11.72 -3.07
C SER A 155 -8.63 -12.81 -2.05
N VAL A 156 -9.54 -13.74 -1.79
CA VAL A 156 -9.33 -14.82 -0.80
C VAL A 156 -9.68 -16.19 -1.35
N GLY A 157 -8.93 -17.21 -0.92
CA GLY A 157 -9.13 -18.59 -1.35
C GLY A 157 -8.98 -19.59 -0.22
N LYS A 158 -9.71 -20.71 -0.34
CA LYS A 158 -9.56 -21.86 0.55
C LYS A 158 -8.45 -22.77 0.05
N VAL A 159 -7.52 -23.08 0.93
CA VAL A 159 -6.50 -24.12 0.73
C VAL A 159 -6.32 -24.93 2.01
N ASP A 160 -6.04 -26.21 1.84
CA ASP A 160 -5.63 -27.12 2.92
C ASP A 160 -4.11 -27.27 2.85
N MET A 161 -3.43 -26.71 3.85
CA MET A 161 -1.96 -26.67 3.91
C MET A 161 -1.42 -27.91 4.60
N LYS A 162 -0.37 -28.52 4.02
CA LYS A 162 0.42 -29.56 4.68
C LYS A 162 1.45 -28.88 5.57
N PHE A 163 1.28 -28.98 6.89
CA PHE A 163 2.24 -28.41 7.84
C PHE A 163 3.51 -29.25 7.93
N ASP A 164 4.64 -28.59 8.12
CA ASP A 164 5.97 -29.20 8.18
C ASP A 164 6.24 -30.13 6.96
N ASP A 165 5.63 -29.79 5.81
CA ASP A 165 5.79 -30.50 4.55
C ASP A 165 5.68 -29.55 3.36
N TRP A 166 6.08 -30.05 2.19
CA TRP A 166 6.09 -29.28 0.97
C TRP A 166 4.68 -29.08 0.41
N ASN A 167 4.34 -27.82 0.17
CA ASN A 167 3.17 -27.40 -0.59
C ASN A 167 3.63 -26.78 -1.90
N HIS A 168 3.16 -27.32 -3.02
CA HIS A 168 3.51 -26.82 -4.34
C HIS A 168 2.63 -25.63 -4.71
N VAL A 169 3.27 -24.53 -5.13
CA VAL A 169 2.65 -23.28 -5.50
C VAL A 169 3.02 -22.93 -6.94
N LYS A 170 2.01 -22.59 -7.73
CA LYS A 170 2.18 -22.03 -9.07
C LYS A 170 1.31 -20.79 -9.21
N ILE A 171 1.87 -19.72 -9.75
CA ILE A 171 1.14 -18.52 -10.15
C ILE A 171 1.31 -18.34 -11.64
N VAL A 172 0.20 -18.17 -12.35
CA VAL A 172 0.20 -17.80 -13.76
C VAL A 172 -0.30 -16.36 -13.85
N VAL A 173 0.52 -15.47 -14.42
CA VAL A 173 0.22 -14.05 -14.62
C VAL A 173 0.13 -13.78 -16.12
N LYS A 174 -0.99 -13.19 -16.56
CA LYS A 174 -1.23 -12.87 -17.97
C LYS A 174 -2.08 -11.61 -18.06
N GLY A 175 -1.59 -10.60 -18.78
CA GLY A 175 -2.16 -9.26 -18.78
C GLY A 175 -2.31 -8.73 -17.35
N ASP A 176 -3.52 -8.28 -17.05
CA ASP A 176 -3.90 -7.71 -15.75
C ASP A 176 -4.56 -8.74 -14.82
N SER A 177 -4.30 -10.02 -15.04
CA SER A 177 -4.94 -11.11 -14.30
C SER A 177 -3.92 -12.13 -13.82
N ALA A 178 -4.24 -12.81 -12.72
CA ALA A 178 -3.43 -13.88 -12.16
C ALA A 178 -4.28 -15.04 -11.64
N GLU A 179 -3.70 -16.24 -11.68
CA GLU A 179 -4.28 -17.44 -11.07
C GLU A 179 -3.28 -18.08 -10.12
N LEU A 180 -3.73 -18.38 -8.91
CA LEU A 180 -2.99 -19.16 -7.94
C LEU A 180 -3.42 -20.62 -8.01
N TYR A 181 -2.44 -21.50 -8.06
CA TYR A 181 -2.60 -22.95 -7.92
C TYR A 181 -1.84 -23.39 -6.68
N TYR A 182 -2.49 -24.19 -5.84
CA TYR A 182 -1.91 -24.66 -4.59
C TYR A 182 -2.21 -26.15 -4.41
N ASN A 183 -1.17 -27.00 -4.46
CA ASN A 183 -1.29 -28.46 -4.42
C ASN A 183 -2.35 -29.03 -5.39
N SER A 184 -2.59 -28.34 -6.52
CA SER A 184 -3.75 -28.58 -7.38
C SER A 184 -3.44 -28.19 -8.82
N LEU A 185 -4.07 -28.88 -9.77
CA LEU A 185 -4.08 -28.53 -11.19
C LEU A 185 -5.17 -27.52 -11.56
N LYS A 186 -6.09 -27.22 -10.64
CA LYS A 186 -7.11 -26.18 -10.78
C LYS A 186 -6.73 -24.96 -9.94
N PRO A 187 -7.02 -23.73 -10.42
CA PRO A 187 -6.74 -22.54 -9.64
C PRO A 187 -7.61 -22.53 -8.38
N VAL A 188 -7.00 -22.16 -7.25
CA VAL A 188 -7.66 -21.98 -5.95
C VAL A 188 -8.04 -20.52 -5.70
N LEU A 189 -7.48 -19.59 -6.49
CA LEU A 189 -7.82 -18.18 -6.51
C LEU A 189 -7.66 -17.63 -7.93
N VAL A 190 -8.68 -16.91 -8.40
CA VAL A 190 -8.70 -16.23 -9.70
C VAL A 190 -8.79 -14.73 -9.45
N ILE A 191 -7.75 -14.01 -9.84
CA ILE A 191 -7.62 -12.56 -9.69
C ILE A 191 -7.81 -11.96 -11.09
N PRO A 192 -8.99 -11.43 -11.42
CA PRO A 192 -9.26 -10.91 -12.76
C PRO A 192 -8.60 -9.55 -13.03
N ASP A 193 -8.15 -8.86 -11.99
CA ASP A 193 -7.73 -7.45 -12.03
C ASP A 193 -6.64 -7.20 -10.97
N LEU A 194 -5.40 -7.05 -11.43
CA LEU A 194 -4.23 -6.73 -10.61
C LEU A 194 -4.17 -5.23 -10.30
N LYS A 195 -3.87 -4.89 -9.05
CA LYS A 195 -4.19 -3.57 -8.51
C LYS A 195 -3.05 -2.58 -8.44
N SER A 196 -1.80 -3.04 -8.51
CA SER A 196 -0.62 -2.17 -8.44
C SER A 196 -0.43 -1.33 -9.69
N ASN A 197 -1.09 -1.66 -10.81
CA ASN A 197 -0.85 -1.10 -12.15
C ASN A 197 0.59 -1.30 -12.67
N ASN A 198 1.45 -2.02 -11.95
CA ASN A 198 2.78 -2.38 -12.43
C ASN A 198 2.61 -3.59 -13.36
N ILE A 199 3.08 -3.48 -14.60
CA ILE A 199 3.02 -4.58 -15.59
C ILE A 199 4.34 -5.33 -15.72
N VAL A 200 5.42 -4.79 -15.14
CA VAL A 200 6.75 -5.39 -15.06
C VAL A 200 7.35 -5.06 -13.69
N GLY A 201 8.09 -5.98 -13.09
CA GLY A 201 8.88 -5.68 -11.90
C GLY A 201 9.62 -6.87 -11.32
N ASP A 202 10.13 -6.69 -10.11
CA ASP A 202 10.88 -7.71 -9.39
C ASP A 202 9.98 -8.75 -8.73
N ILE A 203 10.56 -9.89 -8.37
CA ILE A 203 9.91 -10.98 -7.63
C ILE A 203 10.48 -11.00 -6.21
N GLY A 204 9.67 -11.32 -5.22
CA GLY A 204 10.16 -11.57 -3.87
C GLY A 204 9.53 -12.80 -3.23
N LEU A 205 10.16 -13.31 -2.19
CA LEU A 205 9.61 -14.33 -1.28
C LEU A 205 9.64 -13.79 0.16
N ARG A 206 8.66 -14.15 0.98
CA ARG A 206 8.56 -13.64 2.35
C ARG A 206 8.06 -14.67 3.36
N ALA A 207 8.41 -14.43 4.61
CA ALA A 207 7.83 -15.08 5.78
C ALA A 207 7.79 -14.08 6.94
N ILE A 208 6.60 -13.72 7.41
CA ILE A 208 6.43 -12.76 8.52
C ILE A 208 5.33 -13.19 9.49
N VAL A 209 5.31 -12.57 10.66
CA VAL A 209 4.17 -12.62 11.59
C VAL A 209 4.01 -11.30 12.33
N ALA A 210 2.82 -11.10 12.91
CA ALA A 210 2.63 -10.08 13.94
C ALA A 210 3.47 -10.44 15.18
N LYS A 211 4.30 -9.50 15.65
CA LYS A 211 5.08 -9.61 16.90
C LYS A 211 4.18 -10.06 18.06
N PRO A 212 4.68 -10.85 19.03
CA PRO A 212 6.09 -11.16 19.32
C PRO A 212 6.60 -12.48 18.71
N SER A 213 5.79 -13.19 17.92
CA SER A 213 6.24 -14.43 17.30
C SER A 213 7.35 -14.17 16.27
N ARG A 214 8.26 -15.11 16.09
CA ARG A 214 9.12 -15.19 14.90
C ARG A 214 8.56 -16.30 14.03
N LYS A 215 8.25 -15.99 12.78
CA LYS A 215 7.81 -16.99 11.81
C LYS A 215 8.81 -17.16 10.72
N TYR A 216 8.80 -18.38 10.22
CA TYR A 216 9.69 -18.80 9.18
C TYR A 216 8.93 -19.59 8.12
N ALA A 217 9.54 -19.67 6.95
CA ALA A 217 9.16 -20.63 5.92
C ALA A 217 10.42 -21.10 5.21
N TYR A 218 10.35 -22.32 4.68
CA TYR A 218 11.34 -22.88 3.78
C TYR A 218 10.78 -22.80 2.36
N PHE A 219 11.60 -22.33 1.43
CA PHE A 219 11.29 -22.30 0.01
C PHE A 219 12.28 -23.17 -0.76
N THR A 220 11.80 -23.95 -1.73
CA THR A 220 12.65 -24.74 -2.62
C THR A 220 12.04 -24.80 -4.01
N ASN A 221 12.77 -25.36 -4.99
CA ASN A 221 12.30 -25.53 -6.37
C ASN A 221 11.78 -24.23 -7.02
N PHE A 222 12.31 -23.07 -6.63
CA PHE A 222 11.89 -21.80 -7.20
C PHE A 222 12.27 -21.70 -8.68
N THR A 223 11.31 -21.32 -9.51
CA THR A 223 11.53 -20.93 -10.90
C THR A 223 10.61 -19.77 -11.27
N HIS A 224 11.05 -18.96 -12.21
CA HIS A 224 10.18 -18.04 -12.93
C HIS A 224 10.49 -18.11 -14.41
N ARG A 225 9.47 -17.99 -15.26
CA ARG A 225 9.63 -18.05 -16.72
C ARG A 225 8.55 -17.25 -17.44
N PRO A 226 8.82 -16.75 -18.67
CA PRO A 226 7.76 -16.23 -19.53
C PRO A 226 6.66 -17.26 -19.83
N LEU A 227 5.50 -16.78 -20.25
CA LEU A 227 4.43 -17.63 -20.77
C LEU A 227 4.90 -18.39 -22.01
N ARG A 228 4.48 -19.65 -22.12
CA ARG A 228 4.67 -20.53 -23.28
C ARG A 228 3.34 -20.82 -23.94
N SER A 229 3.39 -21.33 -25.17
CA SER A 229 2.20 -21.85 -25.85
C SER A 229 1.51 -22.91 -24.98
N GLY A 230 0.26 -22.66 -24.61
CA GLY A 230 -0.53 -23.51 -23.71
C GLY A 230 -0.70 -22.97 -22.29
N ASP A 231 0.13 -22.02 -21.84
CA ASP A 231 -0.11 -21.33 -20.57
C ASP A 231 -1.31 -20.39 -20.75
N THR A 232 -2.42 -20.73 -20.12
CA THR A 232 -3.68 -19.99 -20.16
C THR A 232 -4.26 -19.87 -18.76
N LEU A 233 -5.02 -18.80 -18.55
CA LEU A 233 -5.88 -18.66 -17.38
C LEU A 233 -7.13 -19.52 -17.65
N VAL A 234 -7.33 -20.57 -16.86
CA VAL A 234 -8.41 -21.56 -17.06
C VAL A 234 -9.55 -21.38 -16.08
N GLY A 235 -9.30 -20.65 -14.99
CA GLY A 235 -10.27 -20.24 -14.01
C GLY A 235 -11.26 -19.25 -14.61
N LYS A 236 -12.52 -19.44 -14.27
CA LYS A 236 -13.54 -18.43 -14.54
C LYS A 236 -13.56 -17.50 -13.33
N PRO A 237 -13.44 -16.18 -13.51
CA PRO A 237 -13.76 -15.25 -12.44
C PRO A 237 -15.12 -15.62 -11.88
N SER A 238 -15.25 -15.65 -10.56
CA SER A 238 -16.58 -15.73 -9.95
C SER A 238 -17.48 -14.65 -10.55
N SER A 239 -18.78 -14.90 -10.62
CA SER A 239 -19.74 -13.89 -11.09
C SER A 239 -19.59 -12.68 -10.18
N ALA A 240 -18.92 -11.63 -10.68
CA ALA A 240 -18.64 -10.44 -9.90
C ALA A 240 -19.90 -10.04 -9.14
N THR A 241 -19.79 -9.96 -7.82
CA THR A 241 -20.87 -9.43 -6.99
C THR A 241 -21.34 -8.14 -7.65
N LEU A 242 -22.63 -8.07 -8.04
CA LEU A 242 -23.16 -6.90 -8.74
C LEU A 242 -22.83 -5.66 -7.91
N MET A 243 -22.10 -4.74 -8.52
CA MET A 243 -21.72 -3.50 -7.87
C MET A 243 -23.00 -2.78 -7.41
N PRO A 244 -23.07 -2.31 -6.16
CA PRO A 244 -24.23 -1.57 -5.68
C PRO A 244 -24.62 -0.44 -6.63
N ASN A 245 -25.92 -0.24 -6.83
CA ASN A 245 -26.43 0.88 -7.61
C ASN A 245 -26.00 2.21 -6.98
N GLY A 246 -25.76 3.21 -7.83
CA GLY A 246 -25.54 4.57 -7.36
C GLY A 246 -24.16 4.85 -6.75
N LEU A 247 -23.18 3.96 -6.95
CA LEU A 247 -21.79 4.19 -6.53
C LEU A 247 -21.20 5.46 -7.14
N ILE A 248 -20.52 6.22 -6.29
CA ILE A 248 -19.75 7.39 -6.70
C ILE A 248 -18.40 6.91 -7.22
N GLN A 249 -18.23 6.99 -8.53
CA GLN A 249 -17.10 6.38 -9.24
C GLN A 249 -15.75 7.08 -9.08
N LYS A 250 -15.75 8.39 -8.82
CA LYS A 250 -14.53 9.19 -8.67
C LYS A 250 -14.64 10.14 -7.48
N TRP A 251 -13.52 10.34 -6.84
CA TRP A 251 -13.38 11.21 -5.67
C TRP A 251 -12.15 12.09 -5.82
N GLN A 252 -12.22 13.31 -5.29
CA GLN A 252 -11.05 14.14 -5.07
C GLN A 252 -10.40 13.72 -3.75
N VAL A 253 -9.11 13.39 -3.77
CA VAL A 253 -8.36 12.94 -2.59
C VAL A 253 -7.26 13.95 -2.31
N SER A 254 -7.16 14.39 -1.06
CA SER A 254 -6.17 15.38 -0.65
C SER A 254 -4.79 14.76 -0.39
N SER A 255 -3.76 15.59 -0.32
CA SER A 255 -2.53 15.26 0.41
C SER A 255 -2.80 14.95 1.88
N ASN A 256 -1.89 14.22 2.54
CA ASN A 256 -2.05 13.84 3.93
C ASN A 256 -2.12 15.04 4.88
N VAL A 257 -2.96 14.91 5.90
CA VAL A 257 -3.14 15.84 7.01
C VAL A 257 -2.95 15.14 8.34
N ASN A 258 -2.68 15.91 9.38
CA ASN A 258 -2.76 15.39 10.73
C ASN A 258 -4.24 15.30 11.16
N LYS A 259 -4.67 14.12 11.63
CA LYS A 259 -6.03 13.91 12.17
C LYS A 259 -6.39 14.87 13.29
N GLU A 260 -5.41 15.32 14.10
CA GLU A 260 -5.68 16.23 15.22
C GLU A 260 -6.15 17.61 14.75
N GLU A 261 -5.76 18.03 13.55
CA GLU A 261 -6.21 19.27 12.91
C GLU A 261 -7.69 19.21 12.52
N LEU A 262 -8.31 18.02 12.49
CA LEU A 262 -9.70 17.79 12.07
C LEU A 262 -10.64 17.44 13.24
N SER A 263 -10.25 17.74 14.47
CA SER A 263 -11.01 17.40 15.69
C SER A 263 -12.28 18.24 15.89
N SER A 264 -12.39 19.40 15.23
CA SER A 264 -13.56 20.29 15.29
C SER A 264 -14.80 19.71 14.60
N THR A 265 -15.99 20.14 15.02
CA THR A 265 -17.26 19.85 14.33
C THR A 265 -17.45 20.67 13.05
N LEU A 266 -16.59 21.68 12.83
CA LEU A 266 -16.49 22.42 11.58
C LEU A 266 -15.22 22.03 10.84
N LEU A 267 -15.32 21.88 9.52
CA LEU A 267 -14.18 21.60 8.66
C LEU A 267 -13.27 22.84 8.60
N PRO A 268 -12.01 22.78 9.07
CA PRO A 268 -11.20 23.99 9.19
C PRO A 268 -10.68 24.47 7.83
N GLU A 269 -11.09 25.68 7.42
CA GLU A 269 -10.67 26.27 6.13
C GLU A 269 -9.16 26.38 5.97
N LYS A 270 -8.45 26.67 7.07
CA LYS A 270 -6.98 26.72 7.09
C LYS A 270 -6.33 25.39 6.71
N VAL A 271 -6.95 24.26 7.06
CA VAL A 271 -6.48 22.95 6.64
C VAL A 271 -6.72 22.79 5.14
N LEU A 272 -7.94 23.10 4.67
CA LEU A 272 -8.34 22.93 3.28
C LEU A 272 -7.49 23.73 2.28
N SER A 273 -7.16 24.98 2.60
CA SER A 273 -6.44 25.88 1.71
C SER A 273 -5.00 25.45 1.43
N GLY A 274 -4.41 24.62 2.30
CA GLY A 274 -3.06 24.08 2.14
C GLY A 274 -2.98 22.74 1.39
N LEU A 275 -4.11 22.17 0.96
CA LEU A 275 -4.14 20.82 0.39
C LEU A 275 -3.99 20.83 -1.12
N SER A 276 -3.20 19.86 -1.60
CA SER A 276 -3.25 19.44 -3.00
C SER A 276 -4.33 18.37 -3.17
N TRP A 277 -4.97 18.34 -4.33
CA TRP A 277 -6.05 17.39 -4.64
C TRP A 277 -5.73 16.62 -5.92
N LYS A 278 -6.05 15.33 -5.92
CA LYS A 278 -5.95 14.45 -7.08
C LYS A 278 -7.23 13.63 -7.20
N THR A 279 -7.66 13.40 -8.44
CA THR A 279 -8.79 12.51 -8.70
C THR A 279 -8.36 11.05 -8.56
N LEU A 280 -9.16 10.26 -7.84
CA LEU A 280 -9.01 8.82 -7.73
C LEU A 280 -10.30 8.15 -8.20
N VAL A 281 -10.16 7.16 -9.08
CA VAL A 281 -11.25 6.32 -9.58
C VAL A 281 -11.37 5.10 -8.67
N MET A 282 -12.60 4.62 -8.47
CA MET A 282 -12.83 3.41 -7.71
C MET A 282 -12.22 2.18 -8.39
N GLU A 283 -11.79 1.22 -7.57
CA GLU A 283 -11.41 -0.12 -7.94
C GLU A 283 -12.64 -0.94 -8.38
N THR A 284 -12.43 -2.09 -9.01
CA THR A 284 -13.49 -3.02 -9.41
C THR A 284 -14.34 -3.57 -8.28
N ASN A 285 -13.91 -3.46 -7.02
CA ASN A 285 -14.72 -3.77 -5.83
C ASN A 285 -15.42 -2.53 -5.22
N GLY A 286 -15.39 -1.38 -5.91
CA GLY A 286 -16.18 -0.18 -5.60
C GLY A 286 -15.56 0.79 -4.61
N ILE A 287 -14.38 0.48 -4.08
CA ILE A 287 -13.66 1.36 -3.16
C ILE A 287 -12.70 2.27 -3.92
N VAL A 288 -12.41 3.46 -3.39
CA VAL A 288 -11.18 4.17 -3.75
C VAL A 288 -10.05 3.74 -2.82
N ASN A 289 -9.02 3.07 -3.36
CA ASN A 289 -7.83 2.71 -2.58
C ASN A 289 -6.91 3.92 -2.40
N LEU A 290 -7.09 4.63 -1.29
CA LEU A 290 -6.39 5.86 -0.93
C LEU A 290 -4.87 5.65 -0.83
N SER A 291 -4.43 4.42 -0.56
CA SER A 291 -3.01 4.07 -0.52
C SER A 291 -2.29 4.31 -1.86
N LYS A 292 -3.01 4.35 -3.00
CA LYS A 292 -2.44 4.70 -4.31
C LYS A 292 -1.93 6.14 -4.40
N LEU A 293 -2.51 7.05 -3.61
CA LEU A 293 -2.18 8.48 -3.62
C LEU A 293 -1.49 8.96 -2.34
N ALA A 294 -1.65 8.23 -1.24
CA ALA A 294 -1.21 8.63 0.08
C ALA A 294 -0.34 7.56 0.75
N LYS A 295 0.79 7.99 1.31
CA LYS A 295 1.64 7.16 2.17
C LYS A 295 1.34 7.48 3.63
N LYS A 296 0.91 6.49 4.40
CA LYS A 296 0.59 6.69 5.82
C LYS A 296 1.84 7.00 6.63
N GLU A 297 1.86 8.15 7.29
CA GLU A 297 2.90 8.53 8.25
C GLU A 297 2.42 8.37 9.70
N LYS A 298 3.32 8.53 10.68
CA LYS A 298 2.95 8.45 12.10
C LYS A 298 1.98 9.56 12.53
N VAL A 299 2.17 10.76 11.99
CA VAL A 299 1.39 11.97 12.32
C VAL A 299 0.41 12.31 11.20
N LYS A 300 0.90 12.38 9.96
CA LYS A 300 0.09 12.65 8.77
C LYS A 300 -0.51 11.35 8.24
N ASN A 301 -1.54 10.85 8.93
CA ASN A 301 -2.16 9.56 8.64
C ASN A 301 -3.63 9.70 8.17
N THR A 302 -4.05 10.89 7.76
CA THR A 302 -5.42 11.19 7.33
C THR A 302 -5.41 11.83 5.95
N VAL A 303 -6.41 11.52 5.12
CA VAL A 303 -6.69 12.24 3.87
C VAL A 303 -8.14 12.68 3.88
N LEU A 304 -8.43 13.76 3.17
CA LEU A 304 -9.80 14.16 2.86
C LEU A 304 -10.19 13.58 1.51
N VAL A 305 -11.36 12.95 1.47
CA VAL A 305 -12.00 12.42 0.27
C VAL A 305 -13.24 13.26 0.01
N LYS A 306 -13.33 13.89 -1.15
CA LYS A 306 -14.33 14.92 -1.45
C LYS A 306 -15.09 14.62 -2.73
N VAL A 307 -16.38 14.94 -2.71
CA VAL A 307 -17.22 15.05 -3.90
C VAL A 307 -18.17 16.25 -3.75
N THR A 308 -18.57 16.84 -4.87
CA THR A 308 -19.63 17.84 -4.90
C THR A 308 -20.88 17.25 -5.51
N ILE A 309 -22.03 17.44 -4.86
CA ILE A 309 -23.33 16.97 -5.33
C ILE A 309 -24.19 18.19 -5.63
N HIS A 310 -24.56 18.36 -6.88
CA HIS A 310 -25.56 19.34 -7.27
C HIS A 310 -26.96 18.75 -7.11
N SER A 311 -27.86 19.46 -6.45
CA SER A 311 -29.28 19.11 -6.31
C SER A 311 -30.15 20.18 -6.99
N ASP A 312 -31.10 19.78 -7.82
CA ASP A 312 -32.03 20.70 -8.50
C ASP A 312 -33.05 21.35 -7.54
N VAL A 313 -33.38 20.65 -6.45
CA VAL A 313 -34.25 21.08 -5.36
C VAL A 313 -33.63 20.78 -3.99
N PRO A 314 -34.06 21.47 -2.90
CA PRO A 314 -33.71 21.03 -1.55
C PRO A 314 -34.34 19.67 -1.26
N ARG A 315 -33.57 18.72 -0.73
CA ARG A 315 -34.07 17.37 -0.40
C ARG A 315 -33.15 16.64 0.58
N VAL A 316 -33.68 15.60 1.19
CA VAL A 316 -32.87 14.62 1.94
C VAL A 316 -32.59 13.43 1.02
N SER A 317 -31.30 13.10 0.84
CA SER A 317 -30.86 11.93 0.08
C SER A 317 -30.04 11.01 0.97
N GLU A 318 -30.27 9.70 0.91
CA GLU A 318 -29.46 8.74 1.67
C GLU A 318 -28.10 8.56 1.00
N LEU A 319 -27.03 8.77 1.76
CA LEU A 319 -25.69 8.34 1.41
C LEU A 319 -25.35 7.11 2.24
N LYS A 320 -25.17 5.97 1.58
CA LYS A 320 -24.50 4.81 2.16
C LYS A 320 -23.01 4.91 1.90
N PHE A 321 -22.17 4.55 2.85
CA PHE A 321 -20.73 4.68 2.72
C PHE A 321 -19.97 3.63 3.54
N GLY A 322 -18.70 3.48 3.19
CA GLY A 322 -17.74 2.63 3.88
C GLY A 322 -16.39 3.32 3.99
N TYR A 323 -15.62 3.00 5.03
CA TYR A 323 -14.36 3.68 5.33
C TYR A 323 -13.40 2.77 6.08
N SER A 324 -12.10 2.94 5.85
CA SER A 324 -11.06 2.28 6.65
C SER A 324 -10.87 2.97 7.99
N ASP A 325 -10.68 2.17 9.04
CA ASP A 325 -10.23 2.56 10.38
C ASP A 325 -11.04 3.66 11.09
N LYS A 326 -10.95 4.93 10.69
CA LYS A 326 -11.77 6.01 11.26
C LYS A 326 -12.20 7.00 10.19
N VAL A 327 -13.41 7.52 10.36
CA VAL A 327 -13.94 8.58 9.48
C VAL A 327 -14.54 9.73 10.29
N ARG A 328 -14.41 10.94 9.75
CA ARG A 328 -15.27 12.08 10.07
C ARG A 328 -15.85 12.61 8.76
N LEU A 329 -17.17 12.54 8.61
CA LEU A 329 -17.88 12.93 7.41
C LEU A 329 -18.54 14.29 7.64
N PHE A 330 -18.25 15.23 6.74
CA PHE A 330 -18.73 16.59 6.78
C PHE A 330 -19.64 16.86 5.58
N VAL A 331 -20.75 17.56 5.81
CA VAL A 331 -21.69 18.03 4.80
C VAL A 331 -21.72 19.54 4.88
N ASN A 332 -21.33 20.22 3.79
CA ASN A 332 -21.24 21.68 3.72
C ASN A 332 -20.43 22.26 4.90
N GLY A 333 -19.29 21.64 5.19
CA GLY A 333 -18.37 22.05 6.26
C GLY A 333 -18.79 21.70 7.69
N LYS A 334 -19.94 21.06 7.91
CA LYS A 334 -20.42 20.65 9.23
C LYS A 334 -20.33 19.13 9.41
N LEU A 335 -19.83 18.68 10.56
CA LEU A 335 -19.76 17.26 10.89
C LEU A 335 -21.17 16.66 10.92
N ALA A 336 -21.38 15.64 10.09
CA ALA A 336 -22.62 14.88 10.02
C ALA A 336 -22.46 13.48 10.64
N TYR A 337 -21.27 12.91 10.59
CA TYR A 337 -21.00 11.58 11.14
C TYR A 337 -19.53 11.43 11.58
N SER A 338 -19.29 10.63 12.61
CA SER A 338 -17.96 10.16 13.00
C SER A 338 -18.03 8.69 13.37
N GLY A 339 -17.09 7.89 12.88
CA GLY A 339 -17.12 6.45 13.09
C GLY A 339 -15.75 5.82 13.23
N GLU A 340 -15.73 4.62 13.82
CA GLU A 340 -14.54 3.80 14.03
C GLU A 340 -14.80 2.34 13.60
N ALA A 341 -13.93 1.87 12.71
CA ALA A 341 -13.88 0.55 12.11
C ALA A 341 -12.47 -0.05 12.17
N THR A 342 -11.60 0.42 13.09
CA THR A 342 -10.26 -0.14 13.28
C THR A 342 -10.31 -1.64 13.57
N TRP A 343 -9.35 -2.43 13.09
CA TRP A 343 -9.19 -3.84 13.49
C TRP A 343 -9.30 -3.98 15.01
N ARG A 344 -10.23 -4.84 15.46
CA ARG A 344 -10.55 -5.09 16.87
C ARG A 344 -11.10 -3.90 17.68
N SER A 345 -11.61 -2.86 17.04
CA SER A 345 -12.22 -1.73 17.78
C SER A 345 -13.55 -2.09 18.43
N ARG A 346 -14.35 -2.96 17.81
CA ARG A 346 -15.69 -3.35 18.29
C ARG A 346 -15.68 -4.64 19.10
N ASP A 347 -14.93 -5.64 18.62
CA ASP A 347 -14.73 -6.92 19.32
C ASP A 347 -13.42 -7.59 18.87
N LYS A 348 -13.01 -8.71 19.50
CA LYS A 348 -11.72 -9.39 19.23
C LYS A 348 -11.54 -9.93 17.80
N ARG A 349 -12.63 -10.04 17.03
CA ARG A 349 -12.69 -10.56 15.65
C ARG A 349 -13.11 -9.50 14.63
N PHE A 350 -13.50 -8.29 15.07
CA PHE A 350 -13.94 -7.24 14.17
C PHE A 350 -12.88 -6.91 13.11
N TYR A 351 -13.17 -7.24 11.85
CA TYR A 351 -12.20 -7.22 10.76
C TYR A 351 -11.88 -5.82 10.24
N GLY A 352 -12.84 -4.89 10.30
CA GLY A 352 -12.68 -3.56 9.73
C GLY A 352 -12.71 -3.55 8.20
N THR A 353 -13.48 -4.45 7.58
CA THR A 353 -13.73 -4.43 6.13
C THR A 353 -14.47 -3.17 5.71
N VAL A 354 -14.22 -2.70 4.49
CA VAL A 354 -14.92 -1.57 3.88
C VAL A 354 -16.10 -2.08 3.06
N GLY A 355 -17.28 -1.51 3.32
CA GLY A 355 -18.53 -1.81 2.62
C GLY A 355 -19.57 -0.74 2.96
N LEU A 356 -20.69 -0.72 2.23
CA LEU A 356 -21.81 0.22 2.43
C LEU A 356 -22.63 -0.12 3.68
N TYR A 357 -21.98 -0.21 4.84
CA TYR A 357 -22.56 -0.62 6.12
C TYR A 357 -23.11 0.55 6.95
N ASP A 358 -22.62 1.76 6.69
CA ASP A 358 -23.02 2.98 7.39
C ASP A 358 -23.81 3.90 6.44
N SER A 359 -24.71 4.71 7.00
CA SER A 359 -25.55 5.61 6.23
C SER A 359 -25.87 6.90 6.98
N ILE A 360 -26.05 7.99 6.23
CA ILE A 360 -26.63 9.24 6.74
C ILE A 360 -27.64 9.83 5.76
N GLY A 361 -28.59 10.61 6.27
CA GLY A 361 -29.40 11.51 5.45
C GLY A 361 -28.62 12.79 5.14
N LEU A 362 -28.34 13.03 3.86
CA LEU A 362 -27.78 14.28 3.38
C LEU A 362 -28.89 15.31 3.22
N ASP A 363 -28.94 16.33 4.08
CA ASP A 363 -29.82 17.50 3.91
C ASP A 363 -29.25 18.41 2.81
N LEU A 364 -29.51 18.04 1.56
CA LEU A 364 -29.01 18.73 0.37
C LEU A 364 -29.81 20.01 0.13
N LYS A 365 -29.10 21.11 -0.01
CA LYS A 365 -29.66 22.38 -0.49
C LYS A 365 -29.77 22.35 -2.01
N LYS A 366 -30.68 23.16 -2.57
CA LYS A 366 -30.63 23.46 -4.00
C LYS A 366 -29.25 24.03 -4.37
N GLY A 367 -28.68 23.56 -5.46
CA GLY A 367 -27.34 23.90 -5.90
C GLY A 367 -26.29 22.91 -5.40
N ASN A 368 -25.05 23.38 -5.24
CA ASN A 368 -23.90 22.53 -4.92
C ASN A 368 -23.81 22.28 -3.42
N ASN A 369 -23.60 21.01 -3.05
CA ASN A 369 -23.35 20.56 -1.69
C ASN A 369 -22.01 19.84 -1.66
N GLU A 370 -21.15 20.21 -0.72
CA GLU A 370 -19.84 19.58 -0.56
C GLU A 370 -19.91 18.46 0.49
N ILE A 371 -19.49 17.26 0.10
CA ILE A 371 -19.36 16.11 0.98
C ILE A 371 -17.87 15.82 1.12
N VAL A 372 -17.37 15.85 2.35
CA VAL A 372 -15.94 15.61 2.66
C VAL A 372 -15.82 14.56 3.75
N ALA A 373 -15.16 13.45 3.46
CA ALA A 373 -14.81 12.42 4.44
C ALA A 373 -13.33 12.55 4.80
N ALA A 374 -13.02 12.82 6.06
CA ALA A 374 -11.68 12.66 6.59
C ALA A 374 -11.47 11.19 7.01
N VAL A 375 -10.62 10.46 6.28
CA VAL A 375 -10.38 9.03 6.51
C VAL A 375 -8.98 8.85 7.07
N SER A 376 -8.89 8.33 8.30
CA SER A 376 -7.62 8.11 8.98
C SER A 376 -7.23 6.64 8.93
N GLU A 377 -5.98 6.36 8.55
CA GLU A 377 -5.43 5.01 8.48
C GLU A 377 -4.48 4.71 9.65
N ARG A 378 -4.53 3.47 10.12
CA ARG A 378 -3.61 2.86 11.07
C ARG A 378 -2.80 1.76 10.38
N PHE A 379 -3.47 0.77 9.79
CA PHE A 379 -2.86 -0.37 9.08
C PHE A 379 -3.95 -1.25 8.46
N GLY A 380 -3.65 -1.88 7.32
CA GLY A 380 -4.47 -2.94 6.74
C GLY A 380 -5.24 -2.54 5.49
N GLY A 381 -5.14 -1.29 5.08
CA GLY A 381 -5.61 -0.81 3.78
C GLY A 381 -6.46 0.43 3.97
N TRP A 382 -6.18 1.44 3.16
CA TRP A 382 -6.79 2.76 3.30
C TRP A 382 -7.80 3.01 2.20
N ALA A 383 -9.09 3.02 2.52
CA ALA A 383 -10.15 3.13 1.53
C ALA A 383 -11.36 3.93 2.00
N PHE A 384 -12.13 4.37 1.00
CA PHE A 384 -13.45 4.96 1.16
C PHE A 384 -14.36 4.49 0.02
N MET A 385 -15.66 4.45 0.25
CA MET A 385 -16.66 4.28 -0.81
C MET A 385 -17.95 4.98 -0.42
N GLY A 386 -18.75 5.36 -1.41
CA GLY A 386 -20.04 5.98 -1.17
C GLY A 386 -21.01 5.71 -2.31
N ALA A 387 -22.28 5.53 -1.98
CA ALA A 387 -23.36 5.31 -2.93
C ALA A 387 -24.59 6.13 -2.55
N ILE A 388 -25.22 6.70 -3.57
CA ILE A 388 -26.56 7.31 -3.49
C ILE A 388 -27.39 6.60 -4.54
N GLU A 389 -28.32 5.75 -4.11
CA GLU A 389 -29.09 4.87 -4.98
C GLU A 389 -30.04 5.66 -5.90
N ASP A 390 -30.86 6.56 -5.32
CA ASP A 390 -31.69 7.50 -6.08
C ASP A 390 -30.91 8.78 -6.38
N GLN A 391 -30.42 8.88 -7.62
CA GLN A 391 -29.73 10.08 -8.13
C GLN A 391 -30.64 10.97 -8.99
N THR A 392 -31.96 10.75 -9.00
CA THR A 392 -32.90 11.58 -9.75
C THR A 392 -32.75 13.04 -9.33
N GLY A 393 -32.57 13.98 -10.25
CA GLY A 393 -32.36 15.40 -9.91
C GLY A 393 -31.01 15.72 -9.24
N LEU A 394 -30.13 14.72 -9.08
CA LEU A 394 -28.77 14.90 -8.58
C LEU A 394 -27.76 14.82 -9.72
N LYS A 395 -26.71 15.66 -9.64
CA LYS A 395 -25.53 15.55 -10.49
C LYS A 395 -24.28 15.48 -9.62
N ILE A 396 -23.56 14.36 -9.71
CA ILE A 396 -22.27 14.17 -9.05
C ILE A 396 -21.21 14.92 -9.87
N ILE A 397 -20.59 15.93 -9.26
CA ILE A 397 -19.53 16.75 -9.84
C ILE A 397 -18.20 16.26 -9.26
N GLN A 398 -17.35 15.71 -10.13
CA GLN A 398 -16.13 14.99 -9.76
C GLN A 398 -14.88 15.73 -10.22
#